data_AF-A0A3D2GMX4-F1
#
_entry.id   AF-A0A3D2GMX4-F1
#
_cell.length_a   1.000
_cell.length_b   1.000
_cell.length_c   1.000
_cell.angle_alpha   90.00
_cell.angle_beta   90.00
_cell.angle_gamma   90.00
#
_symmetry.space_group_name_H-M   'P 1'
#
loop_
_entity.id
_entity.type
_entity.pdbx_description
1 polymer ?
#
loop_
_entity_poly.entity_id
_entity_poly.type
_entity_poly.pdbx_seq_one_letter_code
_entity_poly.pdbx_strand_id
1 'polypeptide(L)'
;MLLPNSASLARRHSIPNTPDGIAAAPKGDQDLPVWDLADLYPSTDGPELKKDLEAMDAAAKAFHEQYKGRIDKLTGAELAEAIREYERIDEVLSRIMSFAHLTYAGDMSDPEIGRFFSSMQDRITKISTPLLFFTLEINKISDDSMGKKLADADLKAYESWLRDVRVFRPHQLDDELERLLHERHVVGRSAWNRLFDETVAGLRFPFRGEELTSSEILNLMSDTDGAKRKDAAKSVGKVFGDNIKTFTLITNVLAKDKQIDDSWRNYPTPVSARNLGNYVEDEVVEALNDAVTASYPRLSHRYYAMKAKWLGGDKLNYWDRNAPL
;
A
#
# COMPACT_ATOMS: atom_id res chain seq x y z
N MET A 1 -6.57 15.24 -2.79
CA MET A 1 -7.35 14.06 -2.36
C MET A 1 -6.69 12.75 -2.78
N LEU A 2 -5.72 12.28 -1.99
CA LEU A 2 -5.29 10.89 -2.05
C LEU A 2 -6.47 10.08 -1.51
N LEU A 3 -7.16 9.36 -2.40
CA LEU A 3 -8.17 8.39 -2.01
C LEU A 3 -7.50 7.40 -1.04
N PRO A 4 -8.07 7.12 0.14
CA PRO A 4 -7.72 5.92 0.85
C PRO A 4 -8.08 4.76 -0.09
N ASN A 5 -7.08 3.93 -0.33
CA ASN A 5 -7.15 2.70 -1.10
C ASN A 5 -8.41 1.93 -0.67
N SER A 6 -9.40 1.79 -1.55
CA SER A 6 -10.49 0.82 -1.42
C SER A 6 -9.92 -0.57 -1.65
N ALA A 7 -9.08 -1.03 -0.72
CA ALA A 7 -8.45 -2.33 -0.77
C ALA A 7 -8.66 -3.02 0.59
N SER A 8 -9.74 -3.80 0.63
CA SER A 8 -9.82 -5.09 1.32
C SER A 8 -9.75 -5.08 2.87
N LEU A 9 -10.95 -5.16 3.47
CA LEU A 9 -11.17 -5.81 4.76
C LEU A 9 -11.02 -7.34 4.59
N ALA A 10 -9.79 -7.84 4.46
CA ALA A 10 -9.50 -9.27 4.59
C ALA A 10 -9.00 -9.60 6.01
N ARG A 11 -9.79 -10.38 6.75
CA ARG A 11 -9.39 -10.94 8.05
C ARG A 11 -8.13 -11.78 7.89
N ARG A 12 -7.11 -11.47 8.70
CA ARG A 12 -5.81 -12.16 8.73
C ARG A 12 -5.97 -13.61 9.21
N HIS A 13 -5.62 -14.58 8.35
CA HIS A 13 -5.10 -15.88 8.77
C HIS A 13 -3.65 -15.97 8.31
N SER A 14 -2.74 -16.22 9.25
CA SER A 14 -1.30 -16.35 9.00
C SER A 14 -0.97 -17.77 8.54
N ILE A 15 -0.25 -17.92 7.42
CA ILE A 15 0.42 -19.16 6.97
C ILE A 15 1.81 -18.77 6.39
N PRO A 16 2.87 -19.58 6.58
CA PRO A 16 4.25 -19.10 6.77
C PRO A 16 5.09 -18.96 5.49
N ASN A 17 6.19 -18.20 5.64
CA ASN A 17 7.26 -17.95 4.67
C ASN A 17 7.80 -19.22 4.00
N THR A 18 7.95 -19.17 2.67
CA THR A 18 8.91 -19.98 1.90
C THR A 18 10.00 -19.09 1.30
N PRO A 19 11.29 -19.46 1.42
CA PRO A 19 12.36 -18.87 0.61
C PRO A 19 12.53 -19.68 -0.68
N ASP A 20 12.65 -19.01 -1.84
CA ASP A 20 13.74 -19.22 -2.81
C ASP A 20 13.53 -18.46 -4.12
N GLY A 21 14.65 -18.22 -4.81
CA GLY A 21 14.85 -17.28 -5.89
C GLY A 21 14.00 -17.49 -7.15
N ILE A 22 13.84 -16.40 -7.89
CA ILE A 22 13.21 -16.32 -9.21
C ILE A 22 14.09 -17.10 -10.21
N ALA A 23 13.81 -18.38 -10.35
CA ALA A 23 14.12 -19.15 -11.56
C ALA A 23 12.80 -19.30 -12.32
N ALA A 24 12.80 -18.97 -13.62
CA ALA A 24 11.69 -19.27 -14.50
C ALA A 24 11.39 -20.78 -14.41
N ALA A 25 10.19 -21.12 -13.97
CA ALA A 25 9.78 -22.51 -13.81
C ALA A 25 9.90 -23.25 -15.16
N PRO A 26 10.49 -24.45 -15.20
CA PRO A 26 10.48 -25.26 -16.40
C PRO A 26 9.02 -25.62 -16.75
N LYS A 27 8.65 -25.52 -18.03
CA LYS A 27 7.41 -26.08 -18.56
C LYS A 27 7.44 -27.60 -18.41
N GLY A 28 6.96 -28.09 -17.27
CA GLY A 28 6.85 -29.52 -16.98
C GLY A 28 6.42 -29.78 -15.54
N ASP A 29 5.12 -29.76 -15.27
CA ASP A 29 4.38 -30.88 -14.67
C ASP A 29 2.90 -30.54 -14.59
N GLN A 30 2.04 -31.39 -15.17
CA GLN A 30 0.58 -31.21 -15.22
C GLN A 30 -0.13 -31.57 -13.89
N ASP A 31 0.58 -31.60 -12.75
CA ASP A 31 0.04 -32.16 -11.49
C ASP A 31 0.38 -31.34 -10.23
N LEU A 32 0.72 -30.06 -10.36
CA LEU A 32 0.73 -29.17 -9.19
C LEU A 32 -0.71 -28.76 -8.84
N PRO A 33 -1.10 -28.80 -7.55
CA PRO A 33 -2.43 -28.37 -7.15
C PRO A 33 -2.61 -26.89 -7.49
N VAL A 34 -3.64 -26.59 -8.28
CA VAL A 34 -4.06 -25.23 -8.60
C VAL A 34 -5.20 -24.83 -7.68
N TRP A 35 -5.33 -23.53 -7.40
CA TRP A 35 -6.49 -23.02 -6.70
C TRP A 35 -7.75 -23.24 -7.54
N ASP A 36 -8.82 -23.68 -6.89
CA ASP A 36 -10.16 -23.63 -7.49
C ASP A 36 -10.74 -22.23 -7.27
N LEU A 37 -11.03 -21.53 -8.36
CA LEU A 37 -11.59 -20.18 -8.35
C LEU A 37 -13.05 -20.15 -8.81
N ALA A 38 -13.67 -21.32 -9.06
CA ALA A 38 -15.05 -21.42 -9.54
C ALA A 38 -16.08 -20.85 -8.55
N ASP A 39 -15.74 -20.81 -7.26
CA ASP A 39 -16.54 -20.14 -6.21
C ASP A 39 -16.66 -18.62 -6.43
N LEU A 40 -15.72 -18.00 -7.16
CA LEU A 40 -15.80 -16.60 -7.58
C LEU A 40 -16.45 -16.49 -8.96
N TYR A 41 -15.84 -17.10 -9.97
CA TYR A 41 -16.34 -17.17 -11.33
C TYR A 41 -15.86 -18.48 -11.99
N PRO A 42 -16.72 -19.18 -12.77
CA PRO A 42 -16.36 -20.45 -13.39
C PRO A 42 -15.22 -20.35 -14.43
N SER A 43 -15.11 -19.21 -15.13
CA SER A 43 -14.06 -18.98 -16.12
C SER A 43 -13.83 -17.48 -16.38
N THR A 44 -12.70 -17.16 -17.01
CA THR A 44 -12.30 -15.79 -17.39
C THR A 44 -13.16 -15.17 -18.50
N ASP A 45 -13.92 -15.99 -19.20
CA ASP A 45 -14.84 -15.63 -20.29
C ASP A 45 -16.31 -16.01 -19.99
N GLY A 46 -16.60 -16.41 -18.75
CA GLY A 46 -17.89 -16.95 -18.35
C GLY A 46 -19.04 -15.92 -18.44
N PRO A 47 -20.28 -16.37 -18.74
CA PRO A 47 -21.43 -15.49 -18.85
C PRO A 47 -21.77 -14.77 -17.53
N GLU A 48 -21.46 -15.37 -16.38
CA GLU A 48 -21.66 -14.79 -15.05
C GLU A 48 -20.81 -13.54 -14.85
N LEU A 49 -19.53 -13.62 -15.21
CA LEU A 49 -18.60 -12.49 -15.12
C LEU A 49 -19.04 -11.33 -16.02
N LYS A 50 -19.43 -11.64 -17.26
CA LYS A 50 -19.92 -10.63 -18.20
C LYS A 50 -21.19 -9.96 -17.67
N LYS A 51 -22.14 -10.75 -17.16
CA LYS A 51 -23.39 -10.26 -16.59
C LYS A 51 -23.15 -9.32 -15.42
N ASP A 52 -22.26 -9.68 -14.49
CA ASP A 52 -21.96 -8.84 -13.34
C ASP A 52 -21.30 -7.52 -13.74
N LEU A 53 -20.36 -7.55 -14.71
CA LEU A 53 -19.72 -6.34 -15.22
C LEU A 53 -20.73 -5.39 -15.87
N GLU A 54 -21.66 -5.91 -16.68
CA GLU A 54 -22.72 -5.11 -17.31
C GLU A 54 -23.72 -4.57 -16.27
N ALA A 55 -24.10 -5.40 -15.30
CA ALA A 55 -25.00 -5.00 -14.23
C ALA A 55 -24.39 -3.93 -13.31
N MET A 56 -23.10 -4.04 -12.98
CA MET A 56 -22.43 -3.05 -12.13
C MET A 56 -22.14 -1.75 -12.87
N ASP A 57 -21.85 -1.80 -14.18
CA ASP A 57 -21.74 -0.59 -15.01
C ASP A 57 -23.07 0.19 -15.03
N ALA A 58 -24.20 -0.51 -15.23
CA ALA A 58 -25.52 0.11 -15.20
C ALA A 58 -25.87 0.64 -13.80
N ALA A 59 -25.61 -0.15 -12.74
CA ALA A 59 -25.88 0.24 -11.37
C ALA A 59 -25.06 1.47 -10.95
N ALA A 60 -23.77 1.53 -11.31
CA ALA A 60 -22.91 2.67 -10.98
C ALA A 60 -23.36 3.96 -11.66
N LYS A 61 -23.81 3.88 -12.91
CA LYS A 61 -24.39 5.03 -13.63
C LYS A 61 -25.71 5.49 -12.99
N ALA A 62 -26.61 4.56 -12.69
CA ALA A 62 -27.87 4.87 -12.02
C ALA A 62 -27.64 5.48 -10.63
N PHE A 63 -26.69 4.94 -9.87
CA PHE A 63 -26.28 5.46 -8.57
C PHE A 63 -25.79 6.91 -8.65
N HIS A 64 -24.92 7.20 -9.63
CA HIS A 64 -24.43 8.56 -9.87
C HIS A 64 -25.56 9.53 -10.25
N GLU A 65 -26.44 9.15 -11.18
CA GLU A 65 -27.57 9.98 -11.59
C GLU A 65 -28.55 10.26 -10.45
N GLN A 66 -28.76 9.26 -9.58
CA GLN A 66 -29.68 9.35 -8.46
C GLN A 66 -29.16 10.26 -7.34
N TYR A 67 -27.89 10.12 -6.98
CA TYR A 67 -27.36 10.65 -5.71
C TYR A 67 -26.39 11.84 -5.85
N LYS A 68 -25.73 12.03 -7.00
CA LYS A 68 -24.72 13.08 -7.14
C LYS A 68 -25.30 14.48 -6.91
N GLY A 69 -24.64 15.26 -6.07
CA GLY A 69 -25.03 16.60 -5.65
C GLY A 69 -26.22 16.65 -4.70
N ARG A 70 -26.61 15.50 -4.11
CA ARG A 70 -27.81 15.38 -3.26
C ARG A 70 -27.53 14.70 -1.92
N ILE A 71 -26.31 14.22 -1.68
CA ILE A 71 -25.97 13.42 -0.49
C ILE A 71 -26.21 14.17 0.82
N ASP A 72 -25.98 15.48 0.86
CA ASP A 72 -26.23 16.31 2.05
C ASP A 72 -27.72 16.44 2.40
N LYS A 73 -28.62 16.28 1.42
CA LYS A 73 -30.08 16.43 1.56
C LYS A 73 -30.79 15.15 1.98
N LEU A 74 -30.14 13.99 1.84
CA LEU A 74 -30.73 12.70 2.18
C LEU A 74 -31.04 12.63 3.68
N THR A 75 -32.17 12.04 4.04
CA THR A 75 -32.45 11.63 5.44
C THR A 75 -31.48 10.53 5.89
N GLY A 76 -31.51 10.17 7.18
CA GLY A 76 -30.70 9.06 7.71
C GLY A 76 -30.99 7.74 6.98
N ALA A 77 -32.27 7.37 6.88
CA ALA A 77 -32.72 6.18 6.16
C ALA A 77 -32.34 6.19 4.67
N GLU A 78 -32.51 7.32 3.96
CA GLU A 78 -32.13 7.42 2.55
C GLU A 78 -30.62 7.31 2.34
N LEU A 79 -29.82 7.87 3.25
CA LEU A 79 -28.36 7.72 3.19
C LEU A 79 -27.95 6.27 3.49
N ALA A 80 -28.62 5.58 4.41
CA ALA A 80 -28.37 4.17 4.68
C ALA A 80 -28.67 3.29 3.45
N GLU A 81 -29.74 3.60 2.73
CA GLU A 81 -30.07 2.92 1.47
C GLU A 81 -29.02 3.19 0.37
N ALA A 82 -28.56 4.43 0.26
CA ALA A 82 -27.48 4.77 -0.65
C ALA A 82 -26.17 4.01 -0.30
N ILE A 83 -25.85 3.86 0.99
CA ILE A 83 -24.68 3.09 1.42
C ILE A 83 -24.83 1.61 1.06
N ARG A 84 -26.01 1.01 1.27
CA ARG A 84 -26.28 -0.39 0.89
C ARG A 84 -26.07 -0.64 -0.60
N GLU A 85 -26.57 0.25 -1.45
CA GLU A 85 -26.39 0.09 -2.90
C GLU A 85 -24.93 0.32 -3.31
N TYR A 86 -24.24 1.29 -2.71
CA TYR A 86 -22.81 1.50 -2.91
C TYR A 86 -21.99 0.25 -2.51
N GLU A 87 -22.26 -0.30 -1.33
CA GLU A 87 -21.65 -1.53 -0.79
C GLU A 87 -21.88 -2.72 -1.72
N ARG A 88 -23.12 -2.91 -2.19
CA ARG A 88 -23.48 -3.98 -3.12
C ARG A 88 -22.70 -3.88 -4.44
N ILE A 89 -22.51 -2.68 -4.97
CA ILE A 89 -21.72 -2.47 -6.19
C ILE A 89 -20.24 -2.77 -5.91
N ASP A 90 -19.70 -2.22 -4.83
CA ASP A 90 -18.28 -2.39 -4.46
C ASP A 90 -17.91 -3.86 -4.17
N GLU A 91 -18.81 -4.63 -3.52
CA GLU A 91 -18.61 -6.05 -3.21
C GLU A 91 -18.48 -6.89 -4.49
N VAL A 92 -19.35 -6.66 -5.48
CA VAL A 92 -19.30 -7.38 -6.76
C VAL A 92 -18.06 -7.00 -7.56
N LEU A 93 -17.70 -5.72 -7.63
CA LEU A 93 -16.48 -5.27 -8.29
C LEU A 93 -15.23 -5.85 -7.61
N SER A 94 -15.20 -5.89 -6.27
CA SER A 94 -14.14 -6.49 -5.47
C SER A 94 -14.02 -7.99 -5.72
N ARG A 95 -15.14 -8.71 -5.85
CA ARG A 95 -15.16 -10.13 -6.22
C ARG A 95 -14.52 -10.36 -7.59
N ILE A 96 -14.87 -9.57 -8.60
CA ILE A 96 -14.31 -9.65 -9.95
C ILE A 96 -12.80 -9.37 -9.94
N MET A 97 -12.37 -8.29 -9.27
CA MET A 97 -10.94 -7.98 -9.16
C MET A 97 -10.16 -9.07 -8.42
N SER A 98 -10.74 -9.66 -7.37
CA SER A 98 -10.12 -10.76 -6.63
C SER A 98 -9.94 -11.98 -7.53
N PHE A 99 -10.96 -12.35 -8.31
CA PHE A 99 -10.86 -13.42 -9.30
C PHE A 99 -9.77 -13.14 -10.34
N ALA A 100 -9.75 -11.93 -10.91
CA ALA A 100 -8.77 -11.52 -11.91
C ALA A 100 -7.33 -11.56 -11.37
N HIS A 101 -7.13 -11.05 -10.16
CA HIS A 101 -5.83 -11.01 -9.50
C HIS A 101 -5.34 -12.42 -9.10
N LEU A 102 -6.21 -13.27 -8.55
CA LEU A 102 -5.86 -14.64 -8.18
C LEU A 102 -5.53 -15.49 -9.43
N THR A 103 -6.27 -15.29 -10.53
CA THR A 103 -5.97 -15.93 -11.81
C THR A 103 -4.60 -15.51 -12.33
N TYR A 104 -4.27 -14.21 -12.24
CA TYR A 104 -2.96 -13.68 -12.59
C TYR A 104 -1.82 -14.18 -11.70
N ALA A 105 -2.05 -14.26 -10.40
CA ALA A 105 -1.06 -14.80 -9.46
C ALA A 105 -0.76 -16.29 -9.69
N GLY A 106 -1.70 -17.04 -10.27
CA GLY A 106 -1.53 -18.46 -10.61
C GLY A 106 -0.51 -18.71 -11.71
N ASP A 107 -0.46 -17.85 -12.74
CA ASP A 107 0.59 -17.87 -13.78
C ASP A 107 0.79 -16.48 -14.38
N MET A 108 1.70 -15.70 -13.79
CA MET A 108 2.04 -14.35 -14.23
C MET A 108 2.79 -14.32 -15.57
N SER A 109 3.27 -15.48 -16.06
CA SER A 109 4.04 -15.59 -17.30
C SER A 109 3.15 -15.80 -18.54
N ASP A 110 1.89 -16.19 -18.35
CA ASP A 110 0.91 -16.38 -19.41
C ASP A 110 0.39 -15.00 -19.93
N PRO A 111 0.62 -14.67 -21.22
CA PRO A 111 0.17 -13.40 -21.79
C PRO A 111 -1.35 -13.21 -21.82
N GLU A 112 -2.14 -14.28 -21.95
CA GLU A 112 -3.61 -14.20 -21.97
C GLU A 112 -4.16 -13.90 -20.58
N ILE A 113 -3.59 -14.51 -19.55
CA ILE A 113 -3.91 -14.21 -18.15
C ILE A 113 -3.52 -12.76 -17.82
N GLY A 114 -2.33 -12.32 -18.23
CA GLY A 114 -1.90 -10.93 -18.07
C GLY A 114 -2.85 -9.93 -18.77
N ARG A 115 -3.31 -10.25 -19.98
CA ARG A 115 -4.28 -9.44 -20.72
C ARG A 115 -5.64 -9.41 -20.02
N PHE A 116 -6.12 -10.54 -19.52
CA PHE A 116 -7.38 -10.63 -18.77
C PHE A 116 -7.34 -9.73 -17.54
N PHE A 117 -6.29 -9.83 -16.71
CA PHE A 117 -6.14 -9.02 -15.51
C PHE A 117 -6.10 -7.51 -15.80
N SER A 118 -5.31 -7.09 -16.79
CA SER A 118 -5.27 -5.69 -17.24
C SER A 118 -6.65 -5.20 -17.72
N SER A 119 -7.35 -6.02 -18.52
CA SER A 119 -8.69 -5.68 -19.02
C SER A 119 -9.71 -5.54 -17.90
N MET A 120 -9.64 -6.38 -16.86
CA MET A 120 -10.52 -6.27 -15.69
C MET A 120 -10.22 -5.01 -14.87
N GLN A 121 -8.95 -4.68 -14.65
CA GLN A 121 -8.56 -3.43 -13.98
C GLN A 121 -9.13 -2.20 -14.71
N ASP A 122 -8.98 -2.14 -16.03
CA ASP A 122 -9.49 -1.05 -16.85
C ASP A 122 -11.02 -0.93 -16.78
N ARG A 123 -11.74 -2.05 -16.88
CA ARG A 123 -13.20 -2.07 -16.81
C ARG A 123 -13.69 -1.65 -15.43
N ILE A 124 -13.09 -2.18 -14.37
CA ILE A 124 -13.50 -1.86 -13.00
C ILE A 124 -13.19 -0.41 -12.65
N THR A 125 -12.06 0.12 -13.09
CA THR A 125 -11.75 1.56 -12.95
C THR A 125 -12.81 2.42 -13.63
N LYS A 126 -13.26 2.05 -14.85
CA LYS A 126 -14.32 2.77 -15.56
C LYS A 126 -15.66 2.70 -14.81
N ILE A 127 -16.02 1.54 -14.27
CA ILE A 127 -17.28 1.34 -13.55
C ILE A 127 -17.27 2.04 -12.18
N SER A 128 -16.15 2.05 -11.48
CA SER A 128 -16.05 2.67 -10.14
C SER A 128 -15.87 4.19 -10.20
N THR A 129 -15.39 4.75 -11.31
CA THR A 129 -15.16 6.20 -11.46
C THR A 129 -16.42 7.04 -11.14
N PRO A 130 -17.62 6.71 -11.67
CA PRO A 130 -18.86 7.39 -11.29
C PRO A 130 -19.26 7.23 -9.81
N LEU A 131 -18.68 6.32 -9.03
CA LEU A 131 -19.03 6.16 -7.62
C LEU A 131 -18.20 7.08 -6.71
N LEU A 132 -17.08 7.60 -7.22
CA LEU A 132 -16.12 8.37 -6.41
C LEU A 132 -16.77 9.55 -5.68
N PHE A 133 -17.73 10.26 -6.30
CA PHE A 133 -18.39 11.41 -5.67
C PHE A 133 -19.03 11.07 -4.32
N PHE A 134 -19.43 9.82 -4.08
CA PHE A 134 -20.22 9.45 -2.92
C PHE A 134 -19.49 9.72 -1.62
N THR A 135 -18.28 9.18 -1.47
CA THR A 135 -17.44 9.41 -0.30
C THR A 135 -16.94 10.86 -0.24
N LEU A 136 -16.75 11.52 -1.39
CA LEU A 136 -16.43 12.95 -1.47
C LEU A 136 -17.54 13.82 -0.87
N GLU A 137 -18.79 13.56 -1.21
CA GLU A 137 -19.93 14.34 -0.73
C GLU A 137 -20.27 14.00 0.73
N ILE A 138 -20.11 12.73 1.16
CA ILE A 138 -20.18 12.36 2.59
C ILE A 138 -19.21 13.19 3.42
N ASN A 139 -17.98 13.38 2.92
CA ASN A 139 -16.96 14.21 3.58
C ASN A 139 -17.36 15.68 3.72
N LYS A 140 -18.22 16.18 2.84
CA LYS A 140 -18.72 17.57 2.86
C LYS A 140 -19.90 17.77 3.82
N ILE A 141 -20.55 16.69 4.28
CA ILE A 141 -21.62 16.79 5.30
C ILE A 141 -21.03 17.41 6.58
N SER A 142 -21.71 18.40 7.18
CA SER A 142 -21.31 18.98 8.46
C SER A 142 -21.53 18.00 9.62
N ASP A 143 -20.78 18.15 10.72
CA ASP A 143 -20.90 17.25 11.87
C ASP A 143 -22.30 17.30 12.50
N ASP A 144 -22.92 18.49 12.57
CA ASP A 144 -24.30 18.64 13.03
C ASP A 144 -25.31 17.90 12.14
N SER A 145 -25.13 17.98 10.82
CA SER A 145 -26.02 17.30 9.87
C SER A 145 -25.82 15.78 9.95
N MET A 146 -24.56 15.31 10.01
CA MET A 146 -24.26 13.90 10.17
C MET A 146 -24.80 13.35 11.50
N GLY A 147 -24.63 14.08 12.60
CA GLY A 147 -25.16 13.70 13.91
C GLY A 147 -26.68 13.54 13.92
N LYS A 148 -27.41 14.42 13.21
CA LYS A 148 -28.86 14.30 13.04
C LYS A 148 -29.24 13.08 12.19
N LYS A 149 -28.52 12.81 11.09
CA LYS A 149 -28.76 11.63 10.24
C LYS A 149 -28.51 10.33 11.01
N LEU A 150 -27.45 10.28 11.82
CA LEU A 150 -27.07 9.13 12.66
C LEU A 150 -28.05 8.81 13.80
N ALA A 151 -29.07 9.64 14.02
CA ALA A 151 -30.17 9.29 14.92
C ALA A 151 -31.08 8.18 14.33
N ASP A 152 -31.02 7.96 13.02
CA ASP A 152 -31.68 6.86 12.34
C ASP A 152 -30.94 5.54 12.58
N ALA A 153 -31.67 4.49 12.96
CA ALA A 153 -31.09 3.20 13.33
C ALA A 153 -30.40 2.48 12.16
N ASP A 154 -30.92 2.63 10.94
CA ASP A 154 -30.36 1.97 9.76
C ASP A 154 -29.01 2.61 9.38
N LEU A 155 -28.90 3.94 9.49
CA LEU A 155 -27.63 4.62 9.25
C LEU A 155 -26.62 4.38 10.38
N LYS A 156 -27.10 4.25 11.63
CA LYS A 156 -26.25 4.02 12.79
C LYS A 156 -25.41 2.75 12.65
N ALA A 157 -25.92 1.72 11.97
CA ALA A 157 -25.16 0.50 11.65
C ALA A 157 -23.87 0.79 10.85
N TYR A 158 -23.84 1.86 10.06
CA TYR A 158 -22.71 2.29 9.24
C TYR A 158 -21.82 3.35 9.92
N GLU A 159 -22.03 3.66 11.20
CA GLU A 159 -21.32 4.75 11.89
C GLU A 159 -19.80 4.61 11.83
N SER A 160 -19.27 3.39 12.00
CA SER A 160 -17.81 3.17 11.94
C SER A 160 -17.25 3.44 10.54
N TRP A 161 -17.94 2.99 9.49
CA TRP A 161 -17.54 3.27 8.11
C TRP A 161 -17.63 4.78 7.79
N LEU A 162 -18.69 5.46 8.25
CA LEU A 162 -18.85 6.90 8.08
C LEU A 162 -17.78 7.71 8.81
N ARG A 163 -17.40 7.28 10.03
CA ARG A 163 -16.25 7.85 10.76
C ARG A 163 -14.98 7.70 9.93
N ASP A 164 -14.73 6.51 9.40
CA ASP A 164 -13.51 6.19 8.65
C ASP A 164 -13.40 6.98 7.34
N VAL A 165 -14.49 7.09 6.59
CA VAL A 165 -14.59 7.94 5.39
C VAL A 165 -14.22 9.40 5.72
N ARG A 166 -14.66 9.89 6.89
CA ARG A 166 -14.54 11.28 7.34
C ARG A 166 -13.33 11.56 8.21
N VAL A 167 -12.46 10.57 8.45
CA VAL A 167 -11.36 10.67 9.42
C VAL A 167 -10.39 11.81 9.10
N PHE A 168 -10.19 12.10 7.81
CA PHE A 168 -9.30 13.15 7.33
C PHE A 168 -9.95 14.52 7.22
N ARG A 169 -11.27 14.66 7.43
CA ARG A 169 -11.98 15.94 7.28
C ARG A 169 -11.36 17.10 8.09
N PRO A 170 -10.88 16.92 9.35
CA PRO A 170 -10.21 17.99 10.08
C PRO A 170 -8.89 18.46 9.44
N HIS A 171 -8.34 17.67 8.53
CA HIS A 171 -7.05 17.88 7.86
C HIS A 171 -7.19 18.19 6.36
N GLN A 172 -8.44 18.32 5.87
CA GLN A 172 -8.73 18.72 4.50
C GLN A 172 -8.56 20.23 4.34
N LEU A 173 -7.90 20.61 3.25
CA LEU A 173 -7.81 22.01 2.85
C LEU A 173 -9.03 22.37 2.00
N ASP A 174 -9.18 23.66 1.67
CA ASP A 174 -10.15 24.07 0.68
C ASP A 174 -9.86 23.48 -0.72
N ASP A 175 -10.91 23.37 -1.54
CA ASP A 175 -10.86 22.70 -2.85
C ASP A 175 -9.79 23.32 -3.79
N GLU A 176 -9.54 24.63 -3.68
CA GLU A 176 -8.53 25.32 -4.51
C GLU A 176 -7.10 24.99 -4.08
N LEU A 177 -6.82 24.98 -2.77
CA LEU A 177 -5.53 24.57 -2.22
C LEU A 177 -5.27 23.08 -2.46
N GLU A 178 -6.26 22.21 -2.30
CA GLU A 178 -6.14 20.78 -2.62
C GLU A 178 -5.76 20.57 -4.10
N ARG A 179 -6.39 21.31 -5.01
CA ARG A 179 -6.05 21.28 -6.44
C ARG A 179 -4.62 21.77 -6.69
N LEU A 180 -4.24 22.90 -6.10
CA LEU A 180 -2.88 23.45 -6.24
C LEU A 180 -1.82 22.45 -5.76
N LEU A 181 -2.00 21.86 -4.58
CA LEU A 181 -1.06 20.87 -4.05
C LEU A 181 -0.97 19.63 -4.95
N HIS A 182 -2.10 19.18 -5.50
CA HIS A 182 -2.13 18.06 -6.44
C HIS A 182 -1.35 18.35 -7.72
N GLU A 183 -1.55 19.52 -8.34
CA GLU A 183 -0.81 19.94 -9.53
C GLU A 183 0.70 20.05 -9.26
N ARG A 184 1.07 20.54 -8.07
CA ARG A 184 2.47 20.68 -7.64
C ARG A 184 3.14 19.35 -7.33
N HIS A 185 2.39 18.30 -6.97
CA HIS A 185 2.95 17.00 -6.58
C HIS A 185 3.87 16.38 -7.65
N VAL A 186 3.49 16.50 -8.93
CA VAL A 186 4.22 15.91 -10.07
C VAL A 186 5.62 16.50 -10.21
N VAL A 187 5.73 17.83 -10.08
CA VAL A 187 7.01 18.56 -10.19
C VAL A 187 7.73 18.74 -8.85
N GLY A 188 7.04 18.45 -7.75
CA GLY A 188 7.57 18.45 -6.38
C GLY A 188 7.98 17.06 -5.94
N ARG A 189 7.31 16.53 -4.91
CA ARG A 189 7.63 15.24 -4.27
C ARG A 189 7.87 14.09 -5.24
N SER A 190 7.03 13.94 -6.28
CA SER A 190 7.17 12.84 -7.24
C SER A 190 8.47 12.92 -8.05
N ALA A 191 8.93 14.13 -8.39
CA ALA A 191 10.17 14.33 -9.12
C ALA A 191 11.40 13.98 -8.25
N TRP A 192 11.37 14.31 -6.96
CA TRP A 192 12.43 13.98 -6.02
C TRP A 192 12.53 12.48 -5.72
N ASN A 193 11.39 11.79 -5.57
CA ASN A 193 11.37 10.33 -5.46
C ASN A 193 11.96 9.68 -6.71
N ARG A 194 11.53 10.11 -7.90
CA ARG A 194 12.08 9.62 -9.17
C ARG A 194 13.58 9.86 -9.29
N LEU A 195 14.07 11.04 -8.88
CA LEU A 195 15.50 11.32 -8.86
C LEU A 195 16.26 10.33 -7.95
N PHE A 196 15.72 10.00 -6.78
CA PHE A 196 16.31 8.98 -5.91
C PHE A 196 16.36 7.62 -6.60
N ASP A 197 15.22 7.16 -7.14
CA ASP A 197 15.09 5.84 -7.75
C ASP A 197 16.03 5.70 -8.96
N GLU A 198 16.05 6.68 -9.86
CA GLU A 198 16.94 6.72 -11.03
C GLU A 198 18.42 6.77 -10.61
N THR A 199 18.75 7.56 -9.58
CA THR A 199 20.13 7.64 -9.06
C THR A 199 20.57 6.28 -8.53
N VAL A 200 19.76 5.62 -7.68
CA VAL A 200 20.09 4.32 -7.08
C VAL A 200 20.20 3.23 -8.15
N ALA A 201 19.29 3.21 -9.14
CA ALA A 201 19.33 2.25 -10.24
C ALA A 201 20.58 2.43 -11.14
N GLY A 202 21.07 3.67 -11.27
CA GLY A 202 22.28 4.00 -12.02
C GLY A 202 23.59 3.65 -11.31
N LEU A 203 23.59 3.44 -9.99
CA LEU A 203 24.81 3.12 -9.25
C LEU A 203 25.44 1.80 -9.68
N ARG A 204 26.77 1.76 -9.67
CA ARG A 204 27.57 0.54 -9.85
C ARG A 204 28.53 0.37 -8.68
N PHE A 205 28.66 -0.87 -8.25
CA PHE A 205 29.38 -1.25 -7.04
C PHE A 205 30.57 -2.14 -7.42
N PRO A 206 31.80 -1.62 -7.33
CA PRO A 206 33.00 -2.40 -7.63
C PRO A 206 33.13 -3.58 -6.66
N PHE A 207 33.28 -4.79 -7.18
CA PHE A 207 33.45 -6.00 -6.38
C PHE A 207 34.33 -7.00 -7.14
N ARG A 208 35.54 -7.24 -6.63
CA ARG A 208 36.48 -8.26 -7.15
C ARG A 208 36.72 -8.23 -8.67
N GLY A 209 36.75 -7.03 -9.26
CA GLY A 209 37.00 -6.83 -10.69
C GLY A 209 35.74 -6.69 -11.55
N GLU A 210 34.56 -6.84 -10.95
CA GLU A 210 33.27 -6.65 -11.60
C GLU A 210 32.55 -5.40 -11.07
N GLU A 211 31.62 -4.88 -11.87
CA GLU A 211 30.74 -3.77 -11.50
C GLU A 211 29.32 -4.31 -11.31
N LEU A 212 28.89 -4.41 -10.05
CA LEU A 212 27.60 -4.98 -9.70
C LEU A 212 26.51 -3.90 -9.59
N THR A 213 25.26 -4.29 -9.81
CA THR A 213 24.08 -3.50 -9.48
C THR A 213 23.83 -3.48 -7.96
N SER A 214 22.93 -2.60 -7.51
CA SER A 214 22.52 -2.53 -6.09
C SER A 214 21.92 -3.84 -5.58
N SER A 215 21.09 -4.51 -6.38
CA SER A 215 20.48 -5.79 -6.02
C SER A 215 21.53 -6.90 -5.87
N GLU A 216 22.46 -7.00 -6.82
CA GLU A 216 23.52 -8.02 -6.80
C GLU A 216 24.47 -7.85 -5.61
N ILE A 217 24.95 -6.63 -5.36
CA ILE A 217 25.89 -6.38 -4.25
C ILE A 217 25.22 -6.55 -2.87
N LEU A 218 23.93 -6.19 -2.74
CA LEU A 218 23.19 -6.36 -1.49
C LEU A 218 22.89 -7.83 -1.20
N ASN A 219 22.67 -8.66 -2.23
CA ASN A 219 22.51 -10.10 -2.07
C ASN A 219 23.77 -10.74 -1.45
N LEU A 220 24.96 -10.26 -1.82
CA LEU A 220 26.23 -10.75 -1.27
C LEU A 220 26.41 -10.45 0.23
N MET A 221 25.59 -9.58 0.84
CA MET A 221 25.61 -9.32 2.28
C MET A 221 25.09 -10.51 3.12
N SER A 222 24.50 -11.51 2.48
CA SER A 222 24.03 -12.75 3.09
C SER A 222 24.81 -13.99 2.62
N ASP A 223 25.92 -13.80 1.90
CA ASP A 223 26.79 -14.91 1.45
C ASP A 223 27.37 -15.67 2.66
N THR A 224 27.63 -16.97 2.52
CA THR A 224 28.26 -17.79 3.57
C THR A 224 29.71 -17.38 3.83
N ASP A 225 30.42 -16.88 2.83
CA ASP A 225 31.79 -16.36 2.93
C ASP A 225 31.81 -14.94 3.54
N GLY A 226 32.37 -14.83 4.74
CA GLY A 226 32.51 -13.56 5.46
C GLY A 226 33.41 -12.53 4.79
N ALA A 227 34.40 -12.95 4.00
CA ALA A 227 35.25 -12.03 3.25
C ALA A 227 34.45 -11.33 2.15
N LYS A 228 33.60 -12.08 1.43
CA LYS A 228 32.69 -11.50 0.42
C LYS A 228 31.71 -10.51 1.04
N ARG A 229 31.07 -10.87 2.16
CA ARG A 229 30.16 -9.95 2.88
C ARG A 229 30.87 -8.64 3.25
N LYS A 230 32.09 -8.73 3.78
CA LYS A 230 32.90 -7.56 4.15
C LYS A 230 33.26 -6.70 2.95
N ASP A 231 33.75 -7.30 1.86
CA ASP A 231 34.13 -6.61 0.64
C ASP A 231 32.90 -5.89 0.04
N ALA A 232 31.76 -6.59 -0.04
CA ALA A 232 30.50 -6.04 -0.53
C ALA A 232 30.02 -4.85 0.33
N ALA A 233 30.04 -5.01 1.65
CA ALA A 233 29.66 -3.97 2.60
C ALA A 233 30.53 -2.70 2.49
N LYS A 234 31.83 -2.87 2.19
CA LYS A 234 32.75 -1.75 1.99
C LYS A 234 32.52 -1.07 0.64
N SER A 235 32.24 -1.83 -0.41
CA SER A 235 31.84 -1.28 -1.72
C SER A 235 30.56 -0.46 -1.61
N VAL A 236 29.51 -1.02 -0.99
CA VAL A 236 28.25 -0.34 -0.68
C VAL A 236 28.51 0.96 0.09
N GLY A 237 29.23 0.87 1.22
CA GLY A 237 29.53 2.04 2.05
C GLY A 237 30.30 3.14 1.30
N LYS A 238 31.24 2.77 0.43
CA LYS A 238 31.99 3.72 -0.39
C LYS A 238 31.08 4.41 -1.41
N VAL A 239 30.36 3.65 -2.23
CA VAL A 239 29.55 4.21 -3.34
C VAL A 239 28.41 5.09 -2.81
N PHE A 240 27.71 4.66 -1.75
CA PHE A 240 26.70 5.51 -1.11
C PHE A 240 27.34 6.73 -0.44
N GLY A 241 28.53 6.58 0.16
CA GLY A 241 29.30 7.68 0.73
C GLY A 241 29.72 8.73 -0.30
N ASP A 242 30.14 8.31 -1.48
CA ASP A 242 30.50 9.20 -2.60
C ASP A 242 29.29 10.02 -3.09
N ASN A 243 28.09 9.48 -2.93
CA ASN A 243 26.81 10.10 -3.33
C ASN A 243 26.06 10.77 -2.17
N ILE A 244 26.66 10.84 -0.97
CA ILE A 244 25.96 11.25 0.26
C ILE A 244 25.31 12.63 0.16
N LYS A 245 25.93 13.57 -0.58
CA LYS A 245 25.39 14.93 -0.77
C LYS A 245 24.06 14.92 -1.51
N THR A 246 23.96 14.12 -2.57
CA THR A 246 22.73 13.97 -3.37
C THR A 246 21.62 13.37 -2.52
N PHE A 247 21.90 12.26 -1.83
CA PHE A 247 20.90 11.62 -0.95
C PHE A 247 20.46 12.53 0.18
N THR A 248 21.40 13.25 0.81
CA THR A 248 21.09 14.23 1.87
C THR A 248 20.16 15.32 1.35
N LEU A 249 20.43 15.88 0.16
CA LEU A 249 19.57 16.90 -0.44
C LEU A 249 18.16 16.35 -0.71
N ILE A 250 18.06 15.17 -1.32
CA ILE A 250 16.76 14.53 -1.61
C ILE A 250 15.97 14.32 -0.31
N THR A 251 16.57 13.70 0.71
CA THR A 251 15.92 13.44 1.98
C THR A 251 15.46 14.73 2.66
N ASN A 252 16.30 15.77 2.69
CA ASN A 252 15.96 17.04 3.32
C ASN A 252 14.82 17.77 2.60
N VAL A 253 14.80 17.75 1.26
CA VAL A 253 13.72 18.37 0.49
C VAL A 253 12.41 17.62 0.70
N LEU A 254 12.42 16.29 0.66
CA LEU A 254 11.23 15.47 0.93
C LEU A 254 10.72 15.65 2.37
N ALA A 255 11.61 15.72 3.35
CA ALA A 255 11.25 15.98 4.74
C ALA A 255 10.63 17.38 4.89
N LYS A 256 11.18 18.40 4.22
CA LYS A 256 10.65 19.77 4.25
C LYS A 256 9.30 19.88 3.55
N ASP A 257 9.14 19.24 2.39
CA ASP A 257 7.87 19.16 1.65
C ASP A 257 6.78 18.51 2.52
N LYS A 258 7.09 17.36 3.15
CA LYS A 258 6.20 16.71 4.10
C LYS A 258 5.86 17.61 5.29
N GLN A 259 6.84 18.28 5.89
CA GLN A 259 6.60 19.19 7.01
C GLN A 259 5.69 20.37 6.64
N ILE A 260 5.79 20.88 5.40
CA ILE A 260 4.89 21.93 4.90
C ILE A 260 3.47 21.39 4.76
N ASP A 261 3.28 20.25 4.10
CA ASP A 261 1.96 19.61 3.95
C ASP A 261 1.33 19.30 5.32
N ASP A 262 2.12 18.75 6.25
CA ASP A 262 1.65 18.44 7.60
C ASP A 262 1.18 19.71 8.34
N SER A 263 1.91 20.81 8.22
CA SER A 263 1.56 22.09 8.83
C SER A 263 0.28 22.69 8.25
N TRP A 264 0.10 22.69 6.92
CA TRP A 264 -1.13 23.18 6.31
C TRP A 264 -2.35 22.33 6.72
N ARG A 265 -2.15 21.01 6.82
CA ARG A 265 -3.18 20.05 7.21
C ARG A 265 -3.37 19.92 8.72
N ASN A 266 -2.67 20.72 9.54
CA ASN A 266 -2.77 20.72 11.00
C ASN A 266 -2.50 19.34 11.64
N TYR A 267 -1.58 18.54 11.09
CA TYR A 267 -1.14 17.32 11.77
C TYR A 267 -0.21 17.67 12.94
N PRO A 268 -0.43 17.12 14.15
CA PRO A 268 0.34 17.47 15.34
C PRO A 268 1.78 16.95 15.27
N THR A 269 2.00 15.79 14.66
CA THR A 269 3.33 15.21 14.46
C THR A 269 3.50 14.66 13.04
N PRO A 270 4.74 14.44 12.55
CA PRO A 270 4.97 13.88 11.23
C PRO A 270 4.38 12.48 11.01
N VAL A 271 4.15 11.70 12.09
CA VAL A 271 3.60 10.34 12.00
C VAL A 271 2.07 10.33 12.01
N SER A 272 1.43 11.37 12.54
CA SER A 272 -0.02 11.42 12.77
C SER A 272 -0.84 11.13 11.52
N ALA A 273 -0.47 11.70 10.37
CA ALA A 273 -1.17 11.43 9.11
C ALA A 273 -1.16 9.94 8.71
N ARG A 274 -0.05 9.24 8.97
CA ARG A 274 0.10 7.81 8.68
C ARG A 274 -0.68 6.96 9.68
N ASN A 275 -0.62 7.31 10.96
CA ASN A 275 -1.34 6.61 12.03
C ASN A 275 -2.85 6.73 11.84
N LEU A 276 -3.32 7.94 11.55
CA LEU A 276 -4.72 8.22 11.22
C LEU A 276 -5.19 7.41 10.00
N GLY A 277 -4.37 7.31 8.96
CA GLY A 277 -4.67 6.49 7.78
C GLY A 277 -4.68 4.98 8.03
N ASN A 278 -4.12 4.51 9.14
CA ASN A 278 -4.23 3.14 9.62
C ASN A 278 -5.34 2.96 10.68
N TYR A 279 -6.06 4.02 11.03
CA TYR A 279 -7.03 4.06 12.13
C TYR A 279 -6.40 3.67 13.48
N VAL A 280 -5.20 4.16 13.74
CA VAL A 280 -4.46 3.93 14.99
C VAL A 280 -4.12 5.27 15.63
N GLU A 281 -4.32 5.38 16.94
CA GLU A 281 -3.93 6.54 17.73
C GLU A 281 -2.41 6.65 17.88
N ASP A 282 -1.89 7.88 17.92
CA ASP A 282 -0.45 8.14 17.99
C ASP A 282 0.19 7.49 19.24
N GLU A 283 -0.51 7.53 20.37
CA GLU A 283 -0.06 6.96 21.64
C GLU A 283 0.11 5.45 21.58
N VAL A 284 -0.67 4.75 20.76
CA VAL A 284 -0.56 3.29 20.58
C VAL A 284 0.73 2.96 19.82
N VAL A 285 1.05 3.74 18.78
CA VAL A 285 2.28 3.57 17.99
C VAL A 285 3.51 3.95 18.82
N GLU A 286 3.40 5.00 19.63
CA GLU A 286 4.46 5.42 20.56
C GLU A 286 4.72 4.35 21.63
N ALA A 287 3.66 3.80 22.23
CA ALA A 287 3.78 2.70 23.20
C ALA A 287 4.44 1.46 22.59
N LEU A 288 4.14 1.11 21.34
CA LEU A 288 4.83 0.03 20.63
C LEU A 288 6.32 0.34 20.45
N ASN A 289 6.65 1.55 19.99
CA ASN A 289 8.04 1.97 19.79
C ASN A 289 8.85 1.93 21.10
N ASP A 290 8.26 2.40 22.19
CA ASP A 290 8.88 2.41 23.51
C ASP A 290 9.09 0.99 24.05
N ALA A 291 8.08 0.13 23.94
CA ALA A 291 8.16 -1.27 24.37
C ALA A 291 9.24 -2.05 23.59
N VAL A 292 9.35 -1.82 22.28
CA VAL A 292 10.37 -2.42 21.41
C VAL A 292 11.76 -1.90 21.80
N THR A 293 11.92 -0.59 21.94
CA THR A 293 13.20 0.05 22.27
C THR A 293 13.71 -0.36 23.65
N ALA A 294 12.83 -0.38 24.66
CA ALA A 294 13.17 -0.85 26.01
C ALA A 294 13.57 -2.33 26.03
N SER A 295 13.12 -3.13 25.06
CA SER A 295 13.44 -4.55 24.95
C SER A 295 14.77 -4.82 24.23
N TYR A 296 15.39 -3.84 23.57
CA TYR A 296 16.64 -4.04 22.81
C TYR A 296 17.76 -4.73 23.62
N PRO A 297 18.08 -4.32 24.87
CA PRO A 297 19.13 -4.98 25.64
C PRO A 297 18.87 -6.46 25.88
N ARG A 298 17.60 -6.82 26.13
CA ARG A 298 17.20 -8.20 26.46
C ARG A 298 17.08 -9.10 25.23
N LEU A 299 16.65 -8.55 24.10
CA LEU A 299 16.34 -9.31 22.89
C LEU A 299 17.43 -9.15 21.82
N SER A 300 17.46 -8.01 21.12
CA SER A 300 18.34 -7.82 19.96
C SER A 300 19.82 -7.81 20.34
N HIS A 301 20.22 -7.13 21.41
CA HIS A 301 21.62 -7.09 21.86
C HIS A 301 22.09 -8.49 22.29
N ARG A 302 21.26 -9.22 23.06
CA ARG A 302 21.54 -10.60 23.45
C ARG A 302 21.67 -11.52 22.24
N TYR A 303 20.75 -11.42 21.28
CA TYR A 303 20.80 -12.20 20.04
C TYR A 303 22.09 -11.93 19.26
N TYR A 304 22.45 -10.67 19.04
CA TYR A 304 23.68 -10.35 18.30
C TYR A 304 24.95 -10.73 19.06
N ALA A 305 24.95 -10.70 20.40
CA ALA A 305 26.06 -11.21 21.20
C ALA A 305 26.19 -12.75 21.08
N MET A 306 25.07 -13.49 21.03
CA MET A 306 25.10 -14.94 20.77
C MET A 306 25.57 -15.24 19.34
N LYS A 307 25.03 -14.53 18.35
CA LYS A 307 25.43 -14.67 16.94
C LYS A 307 26.92 -14.38 16.73
N ALA A 308 27.47 -13.36 17.38
CA ALA A 308 28.91 -13.09 17.35
C ALA A 308 29.73 -14.30 17.82
N LYS A 309 29.35 -14.89 18.96
CA LYS A 309 30.01 -16.10 19.50
C LYS A 309 29.91 -17.30 18.57
N TRP A 310 28.74 -17.53 17.96
CA TRP A 310 28.56 -18.62 16.98
C TRP A 310 29.42 -18.44 15.74
N LEU A 311 29.64 -17.19 15.31
CA LEU A 311 30.54 -16.85 14.21
C LEU A 311 32.02 -16.71 14.65
N GLY A 312 32.36 -17.11 15.88
CA GLY A 312 33.73 -17.15 16.40
C GLY A 312 34.34 -15.80 16.79
N GLY A 313 33.52 -14.76 16.99
CA GLY A 313 33.98 -13.41 17.37
C GLY A 313 33.35 -12.87 18.65
N ASP A 314 34.00 -11.85 19.24
CA ASP A 314 33.48 -11.18 20.44
C ASP A 314 32.41 -10.13 20.13
N LYS A 315 32.40 -9.60 18.91
CA LYS A 315 31.46 -8.59 18.42
C LYS A 315 31.04 -8.92 17.00
N LEU A 316 29.79 -8.62 16.68
CA LEU A 316 29.26 -8.79 15.33
C LEU A 316 29.62 -7.56 14.49
N ASN A 317 30.33 -7.75 13.38
CA ASN A 317 30.50 -6.66 12.42
C ASN A 317 29.16 -6.36 11.75
N TYR A 318 28.97 -5.14 11.26
CA TYR A 318 27.69 -4.77 10.62
C TYR A 318 27.41 -5.59 9.34
N TRP A 319 28.44 -6.07 8.65
CA TRP A 319 28.33 -6.95 7.49
C TRP A 319 28.04 -8.42 7.85
N ASP A 320 28.11 -8.80 9.12
CA ASP A 320 27.78 -10.16 9.59
C ASP A 320 26.35 -10.26 10.14
N ARG A 321 25.58 -9.16 10.11
CA ARG A 321 24.19 -9.12 10.59
C ARG A 321 23.31 -10.14 9.87
N ASN A 322 23.47 -10.27 8.56
CA ASN A 322 22.69 -11.16 7.69
C ASN A 322 23.41 -12.48 7.38
N ALA A 323 24.58 -12.74 7.99
CA ALA A 323 25.30 -13.99 7.80
C ALA A 323 24.38 -15.19 8.15
N PRO A 324 24.34 -16.24 7.33
CA PRO A 324 23.66 -17.48 7.69
C PRO A 324 24.36 -18.13 8.90
N LEU A 325 23.59 -18.86 9.71
CA LEU A 325 24.07 -19.64 10.86
C LEU A 325 24.21 -21.11 10.47
#